data_AF-A0A497G2L8-F1
#
_entry.id   AF-A0A497G2L8-F1
#
_cell.length_a   1.000
_cell.length_b   1.000
_cell.length_c   1.000
_cell.angle_alpha   90.00
_cell.angle_beta   90.00
_cell.angle_gamma   90.00
#
_symmetry.space_group_name_H-M   'P 1'
#
loop_
_entity.id
_entity.type
_entity.pdbx_description
1 polymer ?
#
loop_
_entity_poly.entity_id
_entity_poly.type
_entity_poly.pdbx_seq_one_letter_code
_entity_poly.pdbx_strand_id
1 'polypeptide(L)'
;MSEYEILLIDKIKSRRICKLFTVIEAFQSYDGEWEIILMPKEVAEGDVKEAFLDKASPIPTTHGAILFPDLIVDEKALSRLAELPPGEVKIIEMGSRPIWLIIREKKLREILVAYPEVLKEVSFEIFLPLKTSLPENVDPRDYIPYVDRVEKFKTEVQLLDPKVVKNILNKANYVGEYLEALENAFRENSIEEKLSVLALRGICPANISLKELEKKIKEYVEAAKCFREGTMMFTRIYIQEQWE
;
A
#
# COMPACT_ATOMS: atom_id res chain seq x y z
N MET A 1 -1.96 -19.18 16.11
CA MET A 1 -1.96 -18.27 14.96
C MET A 1 -2.28 -16.90 15.51
N SER A 2 -1.40 -15.92 15.27
CA SER A 2 -1.80 -14.54 15.52
C SER A 2 -2.92 -14.13 14.57
N GLU A 3 -3.71 -13.15 14.98
CA GLU A 3 -4.74 -12.54 14.14
C GLU A 3 -4.09 -11.64 13.07
N TYR A 4 -4.78 -11.43 11.94
CA TYR A 4 -4.35 -10.44 10.96
C TYR A 4 -4.39 -9.04 11.59
N GLU A 5 -3.29 -8.30 11.45
CA GLU A 5 -3.15 -6.96 11.97
C GLU A 5 -2.19 -6.15 11.11
N ILE A 6 -2.56 -4.90 10.79
CA ILE A 6 -1.66 -3.89 10.25
C ILE A 6 -0.81 -3.37 11.41
N LEU A 7 0.51 -3.43 11.26
CA LEU A 7 1.47 -3.18 12.35
C LEU A 7 1.75 -1.67 12.47
N LEU A 8 0.70 -0.93 12.81
CA LEU A 8 0.70 0.49 13.13
C LEU A 8 -0.01 0.71 14.46
N ILE A 9 0.31 1.81 15.15
CA ILE A 9 -0.35 2.15 16.42
C ILE A 9 -1.85 2.37 16.22
N ASP A 10 -2.66 1.95 17.20
CA ASP A 10 -4.13 2.00 17.14
C ASP A 10 -4.69 3.40 16.85
N LYS A 11 -4.01 4.45 17.36
CA LYS A 11 -4.39 5.85 17.10
C LYS A 11 -4.34 6.20 15.61
N ILE A 12 -3.41 5.62 14.86
CA ILE A 12 -3.30 5.78 13.41
C ILE A 12 -4.35 4.91 12.71
N LYS A 13 -4.47 3.63 13.10
CA LYS A 13 -5.44 2.69 12.50
C LYS A 13 -6.90 3.13 12.61
N SER A 14 -7.23 3.84 13.69
CA SER A 14 -8.58 4.35 13.93
C SER A 14 -8.95 5.57 13.08
N ARG A 15 -8.00 6.16 12.34
CA ARG A 15 -8.27 7.30 11.45
C ARG A 15 -8.76 6.81 10.10
N ARG A 16 -9.55 7.64 9.44
CA ARG A 16 -9.93 7.47 8.02
C ARG A 16 -8.67 7.49 7.15
N ILE A 17 -8.62 6.64 6.12
CA ILE A 17 -7.48 6.52 5.22
C ILE A 17 -7.12 7.87 4.58
N CYS A 18 -8.13 8.68 4.23
CA CYS A 18 -7.91 10.02 3.67
C CYS A 18 -7.11 10.95 4.59
N LYS A 19 -7.09 10.71 5.91
CA LYS A 19 -6.32 11.48 6.91
C LYS A 19 -4.92 10.90 7.16
N LEU A 20 -4.53 9.85 6.43
CA LEU A 20 -3.28 9.13 6.62
C LEU A 20 -2.30 9.34 5.48
N PHE A 21 -2.55 10.31 4.60
CA PHE A 21 -1.67 10.66 3.47
C PHE A 21 -0.19 10.69 3.88
N THR A 22 0.18 11.46 4.91
CA THR A 22 1.57 11.60 5.34
C THR A 22 2.17 10.31 5.89
N VAL A 23 1.34 9.41 6.46
CA VAL A 23 1.81 8.11 6.95
C VAL A 23 2.04 7.19 5.76
N ILE A 24 1.06 7.09 4.85
CA ILE A 24 1.17 6.28 3.63
C ILE A 24 2.37 6.74 2.80
N GLU A 25 2.51 8.05 2.59
CA GLU A 25 3.66 8.67 1.92
C GLU A 25 4.97 8.26 2.59
N ALA A 26 5.09 8.37 3.93
CA ALA A 26 6.32 8.03 4.64
C ALA A 26 6.74 6.56 4.48
N PHE A 27 5.79 5.62 4.40
CA PHE A 27 6.11 4.22 4.09
C PHE A 27 6.46 4.06 2.61
N GLN A 28 5.59 4.52 1.71
CA GLN A 28 5.76 4.27 0.28
C GLN A 28 6.95 5.03 -0.32
N SER A 29 7.36 6.16 0.23
CA SER A 29 8.56 6.88 -0.21
C SER A 29 9.86 6.42 0.47
N TYR A 30 9.80 5.43 1.36
CA TYR A 30 11.00 4.93 2.03
C TYR A 30 11.84 4.12 1.05
N ASP A 31 13.04 4.61 0.76
CA ASP A 31 14.02 3.95 -0.12
C ASP A 31 14.85 2.94 0.68
N GLY A 32 14.16 1.95 1.25
CA GLY A 32 14.78 0.87 2.00
C GLY A 32 15.43 -0.16 1.09
N GLU A 33 16.57 -0.70 1.51
CA GLU A 33 17.25 -1.80 0.82
C GLU A 33 16.56 -3.14 1.13
N TRP A 34 15.34 -3.33 0.63
CA TRP A 34 14.65 -4.62 0.72
C TRP A 34 15.18 -5.59 -0.34
N GLU A 35 15.47 -6.82 0.07
CA GLU A 35 16.03 -7.82 -0.84
C GLU A 35 15.03 -8.31 -1.91
N ILE A 36 13.74 -8.20 -1.62
CA ILE A 36 12.68 -8.60 -2.54
C ILE A 36 12.24 -7.40 -3.38
N ILE A 37 12.26 -7.56 -4.70
CA ILE A 37 11.74 -6.58 -5.64
C ILE A 37 10.58 -7.21 -6.43
N LEU A 38 9.39 -6.61 -6.32
CA LEU A 38 8.19 -7.02 -7.05
C LEU A 38 7.90 -6.02 -8.18
N MET A 39 8.09 -6.44 -9.42
CA MET A 39 7.94 -5.59 -10.61
C MET A 39 7.06 -6.23 -11.68
N PRO A 40 6.42 -5.41 -12.56
CA PRO A 40 5.77 -5.88 -13.76
C PRO A 40 6.75 -6.60 -14.69
N LYS A 41 6.22 -7.49 -15.54
CA LYS A 41 7.03 -8.32 -16.44
C LYS A 41 7.82 -7.45 -17.43
N GLU A 42 7.18 -6.40 -17.94
CA GLU A 42 7.72 -5.43 -18.89
C GLU A 42 8.95 -4.70 -18.32
N VAL A 43 8.94 -4.42 -17.01
CA VAL A 43 10.10 -3.82 -16.33
C VAL A 43 11.24 -4.84 -16.22
N ALA A 44 10.93 -6.08 -15.85
CA ALA A 44 11.93 -7.15 -15.73
C ALA A 44 12.58 -7.51 -17.07
N GLU A 45 11.86 -7.34 -18.18
CA GLU A 45 12.34 -7.58 -19.55
C GLU A 45 13.13 -6.40 -20.13
N GLY A 46 13.16 -5.25 -19.44
CA GLY A 46 13.92 -4.06 -19.86
C GLY A 46 13.18 -3.18 -20.86
N ASP A 47 11.87 -3.35 -21.02
CA ASP A 47 11.06 -2.61 -21.99
C ASP A 47 10.68 -1.20 -21.51
N VAL A 48 10.91 -0.91 -20.21
CA VAL A 48 10.58 0.38 -19.58
C VAL A 48 11.85 1.04 -19.06
N LYS A 49 12.06 2.31 -19.41
CA LYS A 49 13.20 3.09 -18.91
C LYS A 49 13.02 3.39 -17.42
N GLU A 50 14.11 3.36 -16.67
CA GLU A 50 14.12 3.64 -15.21
C GLU A 50 13.47 4.97 -14.83
N ALA A 51 13.55 5.99 -15.71
CA ALA A 51 12.94 7.31 -15.49
C ALA A 51 11.41 7.28 -15.38
N PHE A 52 10.76 6.17 -15.71
CA PHE A 52 9.30 5.99 -15.63
C PHE A 52 8.91 4.98 -14.55
N LEU A 53 9.80 4.68 -13.60
CA LEU A 53 9.56 3.72 -12.55
C LEU A 53 9.41 4.42 -11.20
N ASP A 54 8.29 4.17 -10.53
CA ASP A 54 8.11 4.52 -9.13
C ASP A 54 8.36 3.29 -8.25
N LYS A 55 8.90 3.55 -7.05
CA LYS A 55 9.15 2.53 -6.03
C LYS A 55 8.24 2.78 -4.84
N ALA A 56 7.76 1.70 -4.23
CA ALA A 56 7.04 1.78 -2.97
C ALA A 56 7.44 0.69 -1.98
N SER A 57 7.68 1.10 -0.73
CA SER A 57 7.79 0.18 0.40
C SER A 57 6.42 -0.01 1.07
N PRO A 58 6.03 -1.23 1.45
CA PRO A 58 4.72 -1.52 2.01
C PRO A 58 4.62 -1.13 3.50
N ILE A 59 3.38 -1.09 4.00
CA ILE A 59 3.09 -1.06 5.42
C ILE A 59 3.09 -2.51 5.93
N PRO A 60 3.82 -2.81 7.02
CA PRO A 60 3.94 -4.16 7.54
C PRO A 60 2.64 -4.68 8.16
N THR A 61 2.39 -5.99 8.03
CA THR A 61 1.25 -6.68 8.66
C THR A 61 1.72 -7.98 9.33
N THR A 62 0.89 -8.61 10.15
CA THR A 62 1.22 -9.92 10.75
C THR A 62 1.28 -11.06 9.72
N HIS A 63 0.67 -10.88 8.55
CA HIS A 63 0.63 -11.86 7.47
C HIS A 63 0.95 -11.16 6.14
N GLY A 64 2.22 -10.87 5.91
CA GLY A 64 2.71 -10.16 4.72
C GLY A 64 2.65 -8.65 4.85
N ALA A 65 2.10 -7.96 3.84
CA ALA A 65 2.18 -6.49 3.74
C ALA A 65 0.98 -5.87 2.99
N ILE A 66 0.80 -4.55 3.14
CA ILE A 66 -0.22 -3.77 2.42
C ILE A 66 0.35 -2.47 1.84
N LEU A 67 -0.07 -2.09 0.63
CA LEU A 67 0.24 -0.82 -0.05
C LEU A 67 -1.04 -0.06 -0.38
N PHE A 68 -0.89 1.24 -0.63
CA PHE A 68 -1.91 2.16 -1.13
C PHE A 68 -1.36 2.97 -2.31
N PRO A 69 -1.16 2.34 -3.49
CA PRO A 69 -0.37 2.94 -4.56
C PRO A 69 -0.97 4.24 -5.12
N ASP A 70 -2.29 4.30 -5.27
CA ASP A 70 -2.97 5.41 -5.92
C ASP A 70 -3.97 6.07 -4.97
N LEU A 71 -3.95 7.40 -4.99
CA LEU A 71 -4.81 8.26 -4.19
C LEU A 71 -5.76 9.00 -5.11
N ILE A 72 -7.01 8.57 -5.17
CA ILE A 72 -7.99 9.07 -6.13
C ILE A 72 -8.72 10.27 -5.51
N VAL A 73 -8.60 11.42 -6.18
CA VAL A 73 -9.06 12.72 -5.68
C VAL A 73 -10.30 13.21 -6.42
N ASP A 74 -11.09 14.04 -5.74
CA ASP A 74 -12.12 14.86 -6.38
C ASP A 74 -11.44 16.02 -7.11
N GLU A 75 -11.22 15.83 -8.40
CA GLU A 75 -10.57 16.78 -9.32
C GLU A 75 -11.19 18.19 -9.24
N LYS A 76 -12.52 18.30 -9.05
CA LYS A 76 -13.21 19.60 -8.95
C LYS A 76 -13.00 20.25 -7.59
N ALA A 77 -12.93 19.49 -6.51
CA ALA A 77 -12.56 20.02 -5.21
C ALA A 77 -11.09 20.46 -5.21
N LEU A 78 -10.21 19.62 -5.76
CA LEU A 78 -8.78 19.88 -5.85
C LEU A 78 -8.48 21.13 -6.70
N SER A 79 -9.17 21.32 -7.84
CA SER A 79 -8.99 22.49 -8.69
C SER A 79 -9.29 23.81 -7.98
N ARG A 80 -10.39 23.81 -7.21
CA ARG A 80 -10.82 24.97 -6.42
C ARG A 80 -9.83 25.28 -5.29
N LEU A 81 -9.35 24.26 -4.58
CA LEU A 81 -8.40 24.42 -3.47
C LEU A 81 -6.99 24.77 -3.95
N ALA A 82 -6.63 24.37 -5.16
CA ALA A 82 -5.39 24.75 -5.82
C ALA A 82 -5.46 26.13 -6.50
N GLU A 83 -6.64 26.75 -6.51
CA GLU A 83 -6.88 28.06 -7.14
C GLU A 83 -6.48 28.09 -8.62
N LEU A 84 -6.69 26.97 -9.34
CA LEU A 84 -6.29 26.89 -10.74
C LEU A 84 -7.12 27.84 -11.62
N PRO A 85 -6.48 28.49 -12.62
CA PRO A 85 -7.18 29.38 -13.53
C PRO A 85 -8.23 28.61 -14.36
N PRO A 86 -9.35 29.26 -14.77
CA PRO A 86 -10.42 28.60 -15.52
C PRO A 86 -9.99 27.92 -16.83
N GLY A 87 -8.90 28.39 -17.44
CA GLY A 87 -8.32 27.76 -18.63
C GLY A 87 -7.75 26.37 -18.34
N GLU A 88 -7.09 26.19 -17.20
CA GLU A 88 -6.58 24.89 -16.76
C GLU A 88 -7.72 23.96 -16.34
N VAL A 89 -8.73 24.48 -15.64
CA VAL A 89 -9.95 23.73 -15.28
C VAL A 89 -10.66 23.15 -16.50
N LYS A 90 -10.75 23.90 -17.61
CA LYS A 90 -11.32 23.40 -18.86
C LYS A 90 -10.52 22.27 -19.50
N ILE A 91 -9.19 22.30 -19.41
CA ILE A 91 -8.31 21.23 -19.91
C ILE A 91 -8.55 19.92 -19.13
N ILE A 92 -8.82 20.04 -17.83
CA ILE A 92 -9.14 18.92 -16.94
C ILE A 92 -10.54 18.34 -17.25
N GLU A 93 -11.55 19.21 -17.45
CA GLU A 93 -12.90 18.77 -17.84
C GLU A 93 -12.94 18.09 -19.22
N MET A 94 -11.98 18.39 -20.09
CA MET A 94 -11.78 17.71 -21.38
C MET A 94 -11.06 16.36 -21.26
N GLY A 95 -10.70 15.92 -20.05
CA GLY A 95 -10.04 14.63 -19.79
C GLY A 95 -8.60 14.57 -20.30
N SER A 96 -7.96 15.73 -20.54
CA SER A 96 -6.66 15.76 -21.21
C SER A 96 -5.50 15.43 -20.29
N ARG A 97 -5.53 15.84 -19.00
CA ARG A 97 -4.52 15.51 -17.98
C ARG A 97 -5.10 15.53 -16.56
N PRO A 98 -4.69 14.62 -15.65
CA PRO A 98 -5.02 14.69 -14.22
C PRO A 98 -4.49 15.98 -13.56
N ILE A 99 -5.26 16.56 -12.63
CA ILE A 99 -4.91 17.88 -12.05
C ILE A 99 -3.67 17.85 -11.17
N TRP A 100 -3.37 16.70 -10.55
CA TRP A 100 -2.19 16.55 -9.72
C TRP A 100 -0.88 16.75 -10.49
N LEU A 101 -0.89 16.63 -11.84
CA LEU A 101 0.29 16.86 -12.68
C LEU A 101 0.53 18.34 -12.95
N ILE A 102 -0.51 19.16 -12.78
CA ILE A 102 -0.47 20.61 -13.00
C ILE A 102 -0.11 21.32 -11.69
N ILE A 103 -0.57 20.77 -10.56
CA ILE A 103 -0.30 21.30 -9.23
C ILE A 103 1.12 20.91 -8.82
N ARG A 104 1.91 21.90 -8.38
CA ARG A 104 3.23 21.63 -7.78
C ARG A 104 3.07 20.68 -6.59
N GLU A 105 3.93 19.67 -6.51
CA GLU A 105 3.92 18.64 -5.46
C GLU A 105 3.76 19.22 -4.04
N LYS A 106 4.53 20.25 -3.70
CA LYS A 106 4.42 20.94 -2.40
C LYS A 106 3.00 21.45 -2.11
N LYS A 107 2.34 22.06 -3.10
CA LYS A 107 0.99 22.60 -2.96
C LYS A 107 -0.04 21.48 -2.87
N LEU A 108 0.12 20.41 -3.64
CA LEU A 108 -0.72 19.22 -3.56
C LEU A 108 -0.66 18.61 -2.15
N ARG A 109 0.55 18.43 -1.62
CA ARG A 109 0.79 17.95 -0.26
C ARG A 109 0.13 18.83 0.80
N GLU A 110 0.29 20.15 0.69
CA GLU A 110 -0.39 21.11 1.58
C GLU A 110 -1.91 20.96 1.55
N ILE A 111 -2.51 20.80 0.36
CA ILE A 111 -3.96 20.61 0.19
C ILE A 111 -4.40 19.29 0.80
N LEU A 112 -3.72 18.17 0.53
CA LEU A 112 -4.10 16.85 1.06
C LEU A 112 -4.01 16.77 2.58
N VAL A 113 -3.07 17.51 3.19
CA VAL A 113 -2.97 17.62 4.65
C VAL A 113 -4.08 18.49 5.24
N ALA A 114 -4.40 19.62 4.61
CA ALA A 114 -5.39 20.56 5.12
C ALA A 114 -6.84 20.13 4.84
N TYR A 115 -7.08 19.50 3.69
CA TYR A 115 -8.40 19.12 3.15
C TYR A 115 -8.42 17.64 2.72
N PRO A 116 -8.24 16.70 3.67
CA PRO A 116 -8.15 15.27 3.36
C PRO A 116 -9.42 14.71 2.69
N GLU A 117 -10.57 15.35 2.83
CA GLU A 117 -11.84 14.96 2.17
C GLU A 117 -11.84 15.11 0.64
N VAL A 118 -10.82 15.76 0.07
CA VAL A 118 -10.55 15.75 -1.37
C VAL A 118 -10.24 14.34 -1.85
N LEU A 119 -9.57 13.53 -1.01
CA LEU A 119 -9.30 12.13 -1.27
C LEU A 119 -10.59 11.32 -1.13
N LYS A 120 -11.08 10.76 -2.23
CA LYS A 120 -12.36 10.02 -2.30
C LYS A 120 -12.16 8.53 -2.18
N GLU A 121 -11.18 8.01 -2.90
CA GLU A 121 -10.89 6.58 -2.97
C GLU A 121 -9.39 6.35 -2.93
N VAL A 122 -8.97 5.15 -2.57
CA VAL A 122 -7.58 4.72 -2.66
C VAL A 122 -7.55 3.34 -3.29
N SER A 123 -6.57 3.11 -4.17
CA SER A 123 -6.21 1.75 -4.53
C SER A 123 -5.44 1.13 -3.37
N PHE A 124 -5.54 -0.19 -3.22
CA PHE A 124 -4.74 -0.94 -2.26
C PHE A 124 -4.23 -2.24 -2.88
N GLU A 125 -3.05 -2.68 -2.44
CA GLU A 125 -2.51 -4.00 -2.75
C GLU A 125 -2.18 -4.72 -1.43
N ILE A 126 -2.66 -5.95 -1.25
CA ILE A 126 -2.33 -6.79 -0.09
C ILE A 126 -1.58 -8.02 -0.58
N PHE A 127 -0.47 -8.33 0.06
CA PHE A 127 0.35 -9.50 -0.28
C PHE A 127 0.35 -10.45 0.91
N LEU A 128 -0.24 -11.64 0.73
CA LEU A 128 -0.42 -12.64 1.77
C LEU A 128 0.37 -13.92 1.42
N PRO A 129 1.45 -14.24 2.14
CA PRO A 129 2.17 -15.49 1.93
C PRO A 129 1.32 -16.70 2.35
N LEU A 130 1.33 -17.75 1.55
CA LEU A 130 0.53 -18.96 1.75
C LEU A 130 1.40 -20.07 2.38
N LYS A 131 0.92 -20.67 3.48
CA LYS A 131 1.52 -21.90 4.05
C LYS A 131 0.99 -23.16 3.38
N THR A 132 -0.21 -23.10 2.83
CA THR A 132 -0.90 -24.22 2.14
C THR A 132 -1.64 -23.68 0.92
N SER A 133 -2.19 -24.57 0.09
CA SER A 133 -3.09 -24.15 -0.98
C SER A 133 -4.31 -23.39 -0.45
N LEU A 134 -4.81 -22.45 -1.26
CA LEU A 134 -6.07 -21.76 -0.98
C LEU A 134 -7.23 -22.77 -1.04
N PRO A 135 -8.17 -22.73 -0.10
CA PRO A 135 -9.40 -23.51 -0.18
C PRO A 135 -10.23 -23.07 -1.41
N GLU A 136 -10.83 -24.02 -2.12
CA GLU A 136 -11.64 -23.74 -3.31
C GLU A 136 -12.93 -22.97 -3.01
N ASN A 137 -13.39 -23.01 -1.76
CA ASN A 137 -14.67 -22.46 -1.31
C ASN A 137 -14.54 -21.11 -0.58
N VAL A 138 -13.38 -20.45 -0.63
CA VAL A 138 -13.15 -19.18 0.05
C VAL A 138 -12.65 -18.16 -0.97
N ASP A 139 -13.54 -17.29 -1.45
CA ASP A 139 -13.17 -16.16 -2.32
C ASP A 139 -12.92 -14.90 -1.46
N PRO A 140 -11.76 -14.23 -1.58
CA PRO A 140 -11.52 -12.95 -0.88
C PRO A 140 -12.58 -11.88 -1.13
N ARG A 141 -13.26 -11.90 -2.28
CA ARG A 141 -14.29 -10.91 -2.64
C ARG A 141 -15.55 -11.00 -1.78
N ASP A 142 -15.82 -12.18 -1.20
CA ASP A 142 -16.95 -12.38 -0.28
C ASP A 142 -16.75 -11.63 1.05
N TYR A 143 -15.50 -11.34 1.41
CA TYR A 143 -15.11 -10.70 2.67
C TYR A 143 -14.67 -9.25 2.47
N ILE A 144 -13.95 -9.00 1.37
CA ILE A 144 -13.38 -7.71 1.01
C ILE A 144 -14.04 -7.25 -0.30
N PRO A 145 -15.20 -6.56 -0.24
CA PRO A 145 -15.99 -6.20 -1.43
C PRO A 145 -15.29 -5.19 -2.35
N TYR A 146 -14.13 -4.69 -1.94
CA TYR A 146 -13.31 -3.73 -2.67
C TYR A 146 -12.30 -4.40 -3.61
N VAL A 147 -12.08 -5.71 -3.45
CA VAL A 147 -11.12 -6.47 -4.27
C VAL A 147 -11.70 -6.72 -5.66
N ASP A 148 -10.96 -6.32 -6.69
CA ASP A 148 -11.31 -6.58 -8.09
C ASP A 148 -10.41 -7.68 -8.68
N ARG A 149 -9.12 -7.65 -8.36
CA ARG A 149 -8.09 -8.53 -8.92
C ARG A 149 -7.44 -9.38 -7.85
N VAL A 150 -7.33 -10.66 -8.16
CA VAL A 150 -6.68 -11.67 -7.34
C VAL A 150 -5.61 -12.33 -8.19
N GLU A 151 -4.37 -12.34 -7.70
CA GLU A 151 -3.23 -12.91 -8.40
C GLU A 151 -2.42 -13.80 -7.47
N LYS A 152 -1.92 -14.92 -7.99
CA LYS A 152 -1.09 -15.85 -7.22
C LYS A 152 0.19 -16.12 -7.98
N PHE A 153 1.31 -15.96 -7.29
CA PHE A 153 2.63 -16.26 -7.84
C PHE A 153 3.49 -16.99 -6.82
N LYS A 154 4.60 -17.58 -7.26
CA LYS A 154 5.59 -18.22 -6.39
C LYS A 154 6.86 -17.40 -6.41
N THR A 155 7.42 -17.16 -5.24
CA THR A 155 8.70 -16.44 -5.09
C THR A 155 9.39 -16.89 -3.81
N GLU A 156 10.67 -16.58 -3.69
CA GLU A 156 11.35 -16.55 -2.40
C GLU A 156 10.87 -15.31 -1.64
N VAL A 157 10.42 -15.52 -0.40
CA VAL A 157 9.97 -14.47 0.50
C VAL A 157 10.84 -14.43 1.74
N GLN A 158 11.02 -13.24 2.28
CA GLN A 158 11.68 -12.98 3.54
C GLN A 158 10.60 -12.65 4.56
N LEU A 159 10.57 -13.43 5.63
CA LEU A 159 9.58 -13.29 6.68
C LEU A 159 10.26 -12.93 7.98
N LEU A 160 9.78 -11.86 8.61
CA LEU A 160 10.16 -11.46 9.95
C LEU A 160 9.02 -11.81 10.93
N ASP A 161 9.36 -12.30 12.13
CA ASP A 161 8.35 -12.58 13.17
C ASP A 161 7.59 -11.28 13.51
N PRO A 162 6.25 -11.25 13.39
CA PRO A 162 5.46 -10.06 13.71
C PRO A 162 5.66 -9.55 15.14
N LYS A 163 6.09 -10.38 16.09
CA LYS A 163 6.44 -9.95 17.46
C LYS A 163 7.67 -9.03 17.47
N VAL A 164 8.66 -9.31 16.62
CA VAL A 164 9.84 -8.43 16.47
C VAL A 164 9.38 -7.08 15.94
N VAL A 165 8.55 -7.08 14.89
CA VAL A 165 8.00 -5.85 14.30
C VAL A 165 7.20 -5.04 15.32
N LYS A 166 6.35 -5.69 16.13
CA LYS A 166 5.61 -5.04 17.22
C LYS A 166 6.53 -4.43 18.27
N ASN A 167 7.60 -5.13 18.64
CA ASN A 167 8.58 -4.61 19.59
C ASN A 167 9.31 -3.37 19.06
N ILE A 168 9.60 -3.33 17.76
CA ILE A 168 10.18 -2.14 17.10
C ILE A 168 9.17 -1.00 17.11
N LEU A 169 7.92 -1.26 16.71
CA LEU A 169 6.85 -0.27 16.68
C LEU A 169 6.63 0.38 18.05
N ASN A 170 6.69 -0.40 19.13
CA ASN A 170 6.50 0.09 20.50
C ASN A 170 7.66 0.97 21.01
N LYS A 171 8.84 0.87 20.39
CA LYS A 171 10.05 1.63 20.78
C LYS A 171 10.27 2.87 19.91
N ALA A 172 9.81 2.84 18.67
CA ALA A 172 9.97 3.95 17.73
C ALA A 172 9.06 5.13 18.09
N ASN A 173 9.62 6.35 18.05
CA ASN A 173 8.83 7.58 18.27
C ASN A 173 8.35 8.18 16.95
N TYR A 174 9.09 7.92 15.86
CA TYR A 174 8.81 8.44 14.53
C TYR A 174 8.77 7.31 13.50
N VAL A 175 8.07 7.54 12.38
CA VAL A 175 7.94 6.56 11.29
C VAL A 175 9.30 6.24 10.65
N GLY A 176 10.19 7.23 10.52
CA GLY A 176 11.55 6.99 10.01
C GLY A 176 12.35 6.03 10.90
N GLU A 177 12.37 6.26 12.22
CA GLU A 177 13.01 5.35 13.18
C GLU A 177 12.42 3.94 13.12
N TYR A 178 11.10 3.84 12.91
CA TYR A 178 10.41 2.55 12.77
C TYR A 178 10.90 1.80 11.53
N LEU A 179 11.00 2.48 10.39
CA LEU A 179 11.41 1.91 9.11
C LEU A 179 12.89 1.49 9.11
N GLU A 180 13.78 2.34 9.63
CA GLU A 180 15.22 2.03 9.75
C GLU A 180 15.44 0.79 10.64
N ALA A 181 14.74 0.72 11.77
CA ALA A 181 14.86 -0.41 12.68
C ALA A 181 14.23 -1.69 12.09
N LEU A 182 13.17 -1.56 11.28
CA LEU A 182 12.62 -2.70 10.53
C LEU A 182 13.63 -3.25 9.54
N GLU A 183 14.27 -2.39 8.76
CA GLU A 183 15.26 -2.80 7.75
C GLU A 183 16.43 -3.56 8.38
N ASN A 184 16.98 -3.05 9.49
CA ASN A 184 18.01 -3.74 10.24
C ASN A 184 17.52 -5.11 10.75
N ALA A 185 16.29 -5.19 11.25
CA ALA A 185 15.74 -6.44 11.74
C ALA A 185 15.51 -7.48 10.63
N PHE A 186 15.15 -7.05 9.41
CA PHE A 186 15.06 -7.94 8.26
C PHE A 186 16.43 -8.49 7.87
N ARG A 187 17.45 -7.65 7.81
CA ARG A 187 18.84 -8.07 7.52
C ARG A 187 19.38 -9.08 8.54
N GLU A 188 19.03 -8.94 9.81
CA GLU A 188 19.59 -9.77 10.88
C GLU A 188 18.76 -11.02 11.20
N ASN A 189 17.44 -10.96 11.07
CA ASN A 189 16.52 -11.94 11.68
C ASN A 189 15.46 -12.50 10.73
N SER A 190 15.41 -12.06 9.47
CA SER A 190 14.43 -12.62 8.53
C SER A 190 14.79 -14.07 8.15
N ILE A 191 13.75 -14.83 7.81
CA ILE A 191 13.88 -16.20 7.30
C ILE A 191 13.43 -16.21 5.86
N GLU A 192 14.25 -16.81 5.00
CA GLU A 192 13.92 -17.00 3.59
C GLU A 192 13.16 -18.30 3.37
N GLU A 193 12.02 -18.22 2.70
CA GLU A 193 11.21 -19.38 2.36
C GLU A 193 10.65 -19.23 0.93
N LYS A 194 10.65 -20.32 0.16
CA LYS A 194 9.98 -20.35 -1.15
C LYS A 194 8.50 -20.64 -0.98
N LEU A 195 7.67 -19.60 -1.07
CA LEU A 195 6.23 -19.68 -0.85
C LEU A 195 5.43 -19.22 -2.06
N SER A 196 4.15 -19.59 -2.09
CA SER A 196 3.19 -18.90 -2.95
C SER A 196 2.70 -17.65 -2.23
N VAL A 197 2.56 -16.54 -2.95
CA VAL A 197 2.01 -15.29 -2.43
C VAL A 197 0.70 -15.03 -3.14
N LEU A 198 -0.34 -14.69 -2.38
CA LEU A 198 -1.60 -14.18 -2.88
C LEU A 198 -1.57 -12.65 -2.86
N ALA A 199 -1.64 -12.02 -4.01
CA ALA A 199 -1.81 -10.59 -4.16
C ALA A 199 -3.30 -10.27 -4.40
N LEU A 200 -3.85 -9.41 -3.56
CA LEU A 200 -5.21 -8.87 -3.68
C LEU A 200 -5.09 -7.40 -4.03
N ARG A 201 -5.72 -6.96 -5.12
CA ARG A 201 -5.80 -5.55 -5.50
C ARG A 201 -7.25 -5.10 -5.52
N GLY A 202 -7.46 -3.82 -5.26
CA GLY A 202 -8.79 -3.25 -5.24
C GLY A 202 -8.79 -1.75 -4.97
N ILE A 203 -9.98 -1.18 -4.97
CA ILE A 203 -10.23 0.25 -4.71
C ILE A 203 -11.25 0.37 -3.61
N CYS A 204 -10.93 1.12 -2.55
CA CYS A 204 -11.83 1.33 -1.42
C CYS A 204 -12.07 2.83 -1.15
N PRO A 205 -13.22 3.17 -0.54
CA PRO A 205 -13.49 4.55 -0.16
C PRO A 205 -12.46 5.04 0.86
N ALA A 206 -11.84 6.20 0.61
CA ALA A 206 -10.84 6.78 1.51
C ALA A 206 -11.43 7.28 2.84
N ASN A 207 -12.76 7.33 2.95
CA ASN A 207 -13.47 7.73 4.16
C ASN A 207 -13.59 6.60 5.20
N ILE A 208 -13.29 5.34 4.87
CA ILE A 208 -13.19 4.26 5.85
C ILE A 208 -11.89 4.38 6.64
N SER A 209 -11.86 3.82 7.84
CA SER A 209 -10.63 3.69 8.63
C SER A 209 -9.77 2.49 8.21
N LEU A 210 -8.47 2.56 8.49
CA LEU A 210 -7.60 1.39 8.31
C LEU A 210 -8.07 0.19 9.14
N LYS A 211 -8.64 0.43 10.32
CA LYS A 211 -9.19 -0.62 11.19
C LYS A 211 -10.40 -1.32 10.57
N GLU A 212 -11.24 -0.58 9.83
CA GLU A 212 -12.36 -1.19 9.08
C GLU A 212 -11.87 -2.07 7.93
N LEU A 213 -10.82 -1.64 7.22
CA LEU A 213 -10.18 -2.45 6.18
C LEU A 213 -9.48 -3.68 6.79
N GLU A 214 -8.70 -3.50 7.86
CA GLU A 214 -8.03 -4.56 8.63
C GLU A 214 -9.03 -5.62 9.08
N LYS A 215 -10.20 -5.23 9.58
CA LYS A 215 -11.26 -6.15 10.01
C LYS A 215 -11.73 -7.06 8.87
N LYS A 216 -11.98 -6.51 7.67
CA LYS A 216 -12.41 -7.30 6.50
C LYS A 216 -11.33 -8.30 6.07
N ILE A 217 -10.07 -7.87 6.08
CA ILE A 217 -8.94 -8.74 5.74
C ILE A 217 -8.78 -9.83 6.79
N LYS A 218 -8.94 -9.49 8.07
CA LYS A 218 -8.91 -10.43 9.19
C LYS A 218 -9.97 -11.52 9.03
N GLU A 219 -11.21 -11.16 8.73
CA GLU A 219 -12.31 -12.12 8.49
C GLU A 219 -11.94 -13.11 7.37
N TYR A 220 -11.34 -12.63 6.27
CA TYR A 220 -10.85 -13.50 5.20
C TYR A 220 -9.70 -14.41 5.63
N VAL A 221 -8.68 -13.87 6.29
CA VAL A 221 -7.50 -14.63 6.77
C VAL A 221 -7.92 -15.74 7.74
N GLU A 222 -8.87 -15.45 8.62
CA GLU A 222 -9.44 -16.40 9.59
C GLU A 222 -10.33 -17.46 8.95
N ALA A 223 -11.07 -17.12 7.89
CA ALA A 223 -11.89 -18.07 7.16
C ALA A 223 -11.03 -19.05 6.34
N ALA A 224 -10.03 -18.53 5.61
CA ALA A 224 -9.21 -19.34 4.72
C ALA A 224 -8.19 -20.23 5.46
N LYS A 225 -7.65 -19.77 6.60
CA LYS A 225 -6.68 -20.48 7.46
C LYS A 225 -5.45 -21.05 6.74
N CYS A 226 -5.12 -20.54 5.56
CA CYS A 226 -4.05 -21.05 4.68
C CYS A 226 -2.84 -20.12 4.59
N PHE A 227 -2.82 -19.03 5.37
CA PHE A 227 -1.76 -18.02 5.34
C PHE A 227 -0.61 -18.35 6.30
N ARG A 228 0.60 -18.01 5.88
CA ARG A 228 1.82 -18.07 6.68
C ARG A 228 1.86 -16.82 7.58
N GLU A 229 2.09 -17.03 8.86
CA GLU A 229 2.36 -15.94 9.80
C GLU A 229 3.78 -15.44 9.59
N GLY A 230 3.96 -14.12 9.44
CA GLY A 230 5.23 -13.51 9.07
C GLY A 230 5.01 -12.18 8.35
N THR A 231 5.70 -11.12 8.78
CA THR A 231 5.73 -9.84 8.08
C THR A 231 6.64 -9.95 6.88
N MET A 232 6.21 -9.43 5.73
CA MET A 232 7.00 -9.37 4.50
C MET A 232 7.23 -7.90 4.15
N MET A 233 8.44 -7.54 3.77
CA MET A 233 8.80 -6.24 3.22
C MET A 233 9.48 -6.44 1.86
N PHE A 234 9.26 -5.52 0.94
CA PHE A 234 9.74 -5.60 -0.44
C PHE A 234 9.67 -4.23 -1.09
N THR A 235 10.43 -4.05 -2.16
CA THR A 235 10.31 -2.91 -3.06
C THR A 235 9.32 -3.23 -4.16
N ARG A 236 8.20 -2.53 -4.22
CA ARG A 236 7.21 -2.65 -5.30
C ARG A 236 7.49 -1.63 -6.39
N ILE A 237 7.67 -2.07 -7.62
CA ILE A 237 7.90 -1.18 -8.78
C ILE A 237 6.60 -0.92 -9.53
N TYR A 238 6.27 0.34 -9.78
CA TYR A 238 5.16 0.75 -10.62
C TYR A 238 5.66 1.44 -11.89
N ILE A 239 4.95 1.25 -13.00
CA ILE A 239 5.22 1.98 -14.24
C ILE A 239 4.36 3.25 -14.17
N GLN A 240 4.99 4.42 -14.29
CA GLN A 240 4.27 5.68 -14.43
C GLN A 240 3.52 5.70 -15.76
N GLU A 241 2.22 5.99 -15.73
CA GLU A 241 1.45 6.17 -16.96
C GLU A 241 2.00 7.36 -17.76
N GLN A 242 2.32 7.13 -19.04
CA GLN A 242 2.71 8.16 -19.97
C GLN A 242 1.48 8.96 -20.40
N TRP A 243 1.40 10.21 -19.97
CA TRP A 243 0.47 11.18 -20.54
C TRP A 243 1.25 12.05 -21.52
N GLU A 244 1.32 11.64 -22.80
CA GLU A 244 1.85 12.47 -23.90
C GLU A 244 1.03 13.76 -24.07
#